data_AF-A0AB39QMG2-F1
#
_entry.id   AF-A0AB39QMG2-F1
#
_cell.length_a   1.000
_cell.length_b   1.000
_cell.length_c   1.000
_cell.angle_alpha   90.00
_cell.angle_beta   90.00
_cell.angle_gamma   90.00
#
_symmetry.space_group_name_H-M   'P 1'
#
loop_
_entity.id
_entity.type
_entity.pdbx_description
1 polymer ?
#
loop_
_entity_poly.entity_id
_entity_poly.type
_entity_poly.pdbx_seq_one_letter_code
_entity_poly.pdbx_strand_id
1 'polypeptide(L)'
;MSRRLFAVSVVLSAALLTSCSDGGGTALEGDAKHSNLVGYEHTQVGKEYWVTMPQMENTSGKPLTVLSGKIVHVPAGLRVTAYRVVSDGAGAHPYGVVPVGVTDDHALYHKGSSFRIRAHTLSDLYYEARIKVTGAVRGDLTTCRYTYRQGSTTYNQDIGCDTRIRLGRPVD
;
A
#
# COMPACT_ATOMS: atom_id res chain seq x y z
N MET A 1 -16.72 60.82 46.71
CA MET A 1 -17.22 59.44 46.52
C MET A 1 -16.61 58.88 45.24
N SER A 2 -15.62 57.99 45.35
CA SER A 2 -14.87 57.44 44.21
C SER A 2 -15.28 55.99 44.00
N ARG A 3 -15.87 55.66 42.84
CA ARG A 3 -16.23 54.28 42.46
C ARG A 3 -15.18 53.74 41.50
N ARG A 4 -14.40 52.77 41.97
CA ARG A 4 -13.49 51.96 41.15
C ARG A 4 -14.32 50.91 40.39
N LEU A 5 -14.23 50.89 39.07
CA LEU A 5 -14.74 49.81 38.22
C LEU A 5 -13.57 48.87 37.92
N PHE A 6 -13.66 47.64 38.45
CA PHE A 6 -12.79 46.53 38.07
C PHE A 6 -13.30 45.95 36.74
N ALA A 7 -12.48 46.05 35.69
CA ALA A 7 -12.71 45.32 34.45
C ALA A 7 -12.13 43.91 34.59
N VAL A 8 -13.01 42.90 34.59
CA VAL A 8 -12.63 41.49 34.52
C VAL A 8 -12.39 41.15 33.06
N SER A 9 -11.12 40.95 32.69
CA SER A 9 -10.74 40.46 31.36
C SER A 9 -11.00 38.96 31.28
N VAL A 10 -12.05 38.58 30.55
CA VAL A 10 -12.32 37.19 30.17
C VAL A 10 -11.32 36.79 29.09
N VAL A 11 -10.40 35.88 29.41
CA VAL A 11 -9.48 35.28 28.43
C VAL A 11 -10.26 34.25 27.63
N LEU A 12 -10.51 34.54 26.35
CA LEU A 12 -11.10 33.62 25.40
C LEU A 12 -10.03 32.58 24.99
N SER A 13 -10.09 31.38 25.56
CA SER A 13 -9.28 30.25 25.12
C SER A 13 -9.84 29.71 23.79
N ALA A 14 -9.22 30.07 22.67
CA ALA A 14 -9.48 29.44 21.38
C ALA A 14 -8.90 28.01 21.39
N ALA A 15 -9.75 27.03 21.65
CA ALA A 15 -9.43 25.62 21.42
C ALA A 15 -9.35 25.40 19.90
N LEU A 16 -8.13 25.31 19.37
CA LEU A 16 -7.88 24.82 18.02
C LEU A 16 -8.34 23.36 17.96
N LEU A 17 -9.52 23.14 17.39
CA LEU A 17 -9.96 21.84 16.92
C LEU A 17 -9.04 21.46 15.76
N THR A 18 -7.92 20.79 16.06
CA THR A 18 -7.14 20.06 15.07
C THR A 18 -8.03 18.94 14.58
N SER A 19 -8.82 19.24 13.54
CA SER A 19 -9.54 18.23 12.78
C SER A 19 -8.49 17.29 12.23
N CYS A 20 -8.35 16.10 12.86
CA CYS A 20 -7.66 14.97 12.27
C CYS A 20 -8.48 14.53 11.05
N SER A 21 -8.36 15.30 9.97
CA SER A 21 -8.61 14.80 8.64
C SER A 21 -7.56 13.71 8.45
N ASP A 22 -7.96 12.46 8.63
CA ASP A 22 -7.32 11.33 7.96
C ASP A 22 -7.39 11.65 6.46
N GLY A 23 -6.42 12.44 5.98
CA GLY A 23 -6.44 13.05 4.66
C GLY A 23 -6.39 11.96 3.61
N GLY A 24 -7.58 11.55 3.13
CA GLY A 24 -7.73 10.64 2.02
C GLY A 24 -7.00 11.21 0.81
N GLY A 25 -5.94 10.53 0.39
CA GLY A 25 -5.24 10.87 -0.84
C GLY A 25 -6.04 10.45 -2.07
N THR A 26 -5.85 11.16 -3.17
CA THR A 26 -6.46 10.84 -4.48
C THR A 26 -5.45 10.91 -5.64
N ALA A 27 -4.16 11.10 -5.33
CA ALA A 27 -3.14 11.33 -6.35
C ALA A 27 -2.64 10.05 -7.02
N LEU A 28 -2.89 8.89 -6.42
CA LEU A 28 -2.46 7.60 -6.94
C LEU A 28 -3.62 6.89 -7.63
N GLU A 29 -3.38 6.34 -8.80
CA GLU A 29 -4.26 5.37 -9.43
C GLU A 29 -3.49 4.04 -9.52
N GLY A 30 -4.17 2.92 -9.26
CA GLY A 30 -3.61 1.62 -9.56
C GLY A 30 -3.85 1.32 -11.02
N ASP A 31 -2.84 0.88 -11.78
CA ASP A 31 -3.05 0.57 -13.20
C ASP A 31 -4.18 -0.47 -13.37
N ALA A 32 -5.32 0.01 -13.86
CA ALA A 32 -6.53 -0.77 -14.09
C ALA A 32 -6.37 -1.80 -15.21
N LYS A 33 -5.32 -1.70 -16.05
CA LYS A 33 -5.07 -2.65 -17.14
C LYS A 33 -4.78 -4.06 -16.66
N HIS A 34 -4.49 -4.24 -15.38
CA HIS A 34 -4.07 -5.53 -14.81
C HIS A 34 -4.84 -5.93 -13.54
N SER A 35 -5.96 -5.27 -13.23
CA SER A 35 -6.85 -5.59 -12.09
C SER A 35 -7.73 -6.84 -12.30
N ASN A 36 -7.46 -7.63 -13.34
CA ASN A 36 -8.02 -8.98 -13.45
C ASN A 36 -7.50 -9.78 -12.26
N LEU A 37 -8.41 -10.24 -11.41
CA LEU A 37 -8.15 -11.05 -10.22
C LEU A 37 -6.95 -11.98 -10.42
N VAL A 38 -5.79 -11.57 -9.91
CA VAL A 38 -4.59 -12.39 -10.01
C VAL A 38 -4.64 -13.39 -8.87
N GLY A 39 -4.48 -14.66 -9.19
CA GLY A 39 -4.59 -15.70 -8.18
C GLY A 39 -3.69 -16.88 -8.40
N TYR A 40 -3.48 -17.61 -7.32
CA TYR A 40 -2.66 -18.82 -7.29
C TYR A 40 -3.38 -19.90 -6.52
N GLU A 41 -3.70 -20.97 -7.24
CA GLU A 41 -4.54 -22.06 -6.76
C GLU A 41 -3.76 -23.20 -6.08
N HIS A 42 -2.43 -23.09 -6.08
CA HIS A 42 -1.52 -24.15 -5.67
C HIS A 42 -0.79 -23.82 -4.36
N THR A 43 -1.33 -22.91 -3.54
CA THR A 43 -0.67 -22.58 -2.28
C THR A 43 -0.74 -23.72 -1.27
N GLN A 44 0.25 -23.78 -0.37
CA GLN A 44 0.32 -24.80 0.66
C GLN A 44 0.48 -24.16 2.04
N VAL A 45 -0.16 -24.76 3.05
CA VAL A 45 0.00 -24.36 4.46
C VAL A 45 1.48 -24.48 4.86
N GLY A 46 1.97 -23.47 5.56
CA GLY A 46 3.36 -23.36 6.01
C GLY A 46 4.30 -22.74 4.98
N LYS A 47 3.90 -22.61 3.71
CA LYS A 47 4.70 -21.97 2.66
C LYS A 47 4.46 -20.47 2.59
N GLU A 48 5.38 -19.80 1.91
CA GLU A 48 5.38 -18.35 1.75
C GLU A 48 5.43 -17.95 0.29
N TYR A 49 4.77 -16.85 -0.03
CA TYR A 49 4.60 -16.34 -1.39
C TYR A 49 4.80 -14.82 -1.38
N TRP A 50 5.41 -14.29 -2.44
CA TRP A 50 5.38 -12.87 -2.76
C TRP A 50 4.08 -12.55 -3.50
N VAL A 51 3.40 -11.49 -3.08
CA VAL A 51 2.20 -10.97 -3.71
C VAL A 51 2.48 -9.56 -4.21
N THR A 52 2.40 -9.37 -5.52
CA THR A 52 2.59 -8.09 -6.18
C THR A 52 1.39 -7.17 -5.93
N MET A 53 1.64 -5.99 -5.38
CA MET A 53 0.62 -4.95 -5.21
C MET A 53 0.51 -4.11 -6.50
N PRO A 54 -0.60 -3.40 -6.73
CA PRO A 54 -0.79 -2.59 -7.93
C PRO A 54 0.37 -1.63 -8.18
N GLN A 55 0.79 -1.56 -9.45
CA GLN A 55 1.67 -0.50 -9.91
C GLN A 55 0.94 0.84 -9.79
N MET A 56 1.67 1.86 -9.35
CA MET A 56 1.10 3.17 -9.04
C MET A 56 1.36 4.16 -10.16
N GLU A 57 0.31 4.77 -10.68
CA GLU A 57 0.38 5.98 -11.49
C GLU A 57 0.09 7.19 -10.60
N ASN A 58 0.92 8.23 -10.69
CA ASN A 58 0.61 9.52 -10.08
C ASN A 58 -0.18 10.37 -11.07
N THR A 59 -1.48 10.50 -10.88
CA THR A 59 -2.38 11.25 -11.77
C THR A 59 -2.40 12.76 -11.48
N SER A 60 -1.77 13.19 -10.39
CA SER A 60 -1.74 14.60 -10.00
C SER A 60 -0.67 15.41 -10.73
N GLY A 61 -0.87 16.74 -10.79
CA GLY A 61 0.09 17.68 -11.37
C GLY A 61 1.33 17.96 -10.52
N LYS A 62 1.53 17.23 -9.41
CA LYS A 62 2.68 17.40 -8.52
C LYS A 62 3.38 16.06 -8.29
N PRO A 63 4.70 16.02 -8.27
CA PRO A 63 5.41 14.81 -7.91
C PRO A 63 5.16 14.46 -6.44
N LEU A 64 5.20 13.16 -6.14
CA LEU A 64 5.01 12.65 -4.78
C LEU A 64 6.10 11.65 -4.40
N THR A 65 6.26 11.41 -3.11
CA THR A 65 7.12 10.35 -2.58
C THR A 65 6.25 9.35 -1.87
N VAL A 66 6.18 8.12 -2.38
CA VAL A 66 5.54 7.01 -1.67
C VAL A 66 6.45 6.60 -0.54
N LEU A 67 5.90 6.51 0.67
CA LEU A 67 6.63 6.22 1.90
C LEU A 67 6.47 4.76 2.33
N SER A 68 5.31 4.17 2.04
CA SER A 68 5.00 2.77 2.32
C SER A 68 3.80 2.29 1.51
N GLY A 69 3.71 0.98 1.33
CA GLY A 69 2.55 0.26 0.83
C GLY A 69 2.24 -0.93 1.73
N LYS A 70 0.97 -1.19 2.00
CA LYS A 70 0.52 -2.38 2.75
C LYS A 70 -0.83 -2.90 2.25
N ILE A 71 -1.03 -4.21 2.37
CA ILE A 71 -2.35 -4.84 2.23
C ILE A 71 -3.09 -4.65 3.56
N VAL A 72 -4.28 -4.04 3.51
CA VAL A 72 -5.09 -3.73 4.70
C VAL A 72 -5.99 -4.88 5.07
N HIS A 73 -6.62 -5.53 4.09
CA HIS A 73 -7.50 -6.66 4.35
C HIS A 73 -6.77 -7.97 4.05
N VAL A 74 -6.38 -8.66 5.11
CA VAL A 74 -5.75 -9.99 5.04
C VAL A 74 -6.75 -11.02 5.58
N PRO A 75 -7.26 -11.95 4.76
CA PRO A 75 -8.24 -12.92 5.20
C PRO A 75 -7.62 -13.95 6.16
N ALA A 76 -8.48 -14.63 6.92
CA ALA A 76 -8.07 -15.74 7.77
C ALA A 76 -7.35 -16.83 6.94
N GLY A 77 -6.34 -17.44 7.55
CA GLY A 77 -5.47 -18.43 6.89
C GLY A 77 -4.27 -17.83 6.17
N LEU A 78 -4.14 -16.50 6.12
CA LEU A 78 -2.98 -15.78 5.60
C LEU A 78 -2.36 -14.87 6.67
N ARG A 79 -1.06 -14.62 6.56
CA ARG A 79 -0.35 -13.64 7.38
C ARG A 79 0.73 -12.95 6.56
N VAL A 80 0.75 -11.61 6.58
CA VAL A 80 1.87 -10.85 6.03
C VAL A 80 3.09 -11.00 6.95
N THR A 81 4.24 -11.34 6.39
CA THR A 81 5.51 -11.50 7.14
C THR A 81 6.57 -10.48 6.74
N ALA A 82 6.48 -9.85 5.57
CA ALA A 82 7.39 -8.80 5.13
C ALA A 82 6.80 -7.97 3.99
N TYR A 83 7.44 -6.84 3.70
CA TYR A 83 7.24 -6.06 2.48
C TYR A 83 8.58 -5.79 1.80
N ARG A 84 8.59 -5.69 0.48
CA ARG A 84 9.73 -5.19 -0.29
C ARG A 84 9.28 -4.25 -1.41
N VAL A 85 10.22 -3.48 -1.94
CA VAL A 85 10.05 -2.71 -3.18
C VAL A 85 10.89 -3.39 -4.25
N VAL A 86 10.30 -3.57 -5.43
CA VAL A 86 10.97 -4.16 -6.59
C VAL A 86 10.75 -3.27 -7.81
N SER A 87 11.63 -3.37 -8.80
CA SER A 87 11.43 -2.80 -10.13
C SER A 87 11.13 -3.89 -11.16
N ASP A 88 10.44 -3.51 -12.23
CA ASP A 88 10.22 -4.37 -13.41
C ASP A 88 11.53 -4.70 -14.18
N GLY A 89 12.68 -4.16 -13.76
CA GLY A 89 13.95 -4.43 -14.42
C GLY A 89 13.93 -4.12 -15.93
N ALA A 90 14.31 -5.10 -16.75
CA ALA A 90 14.34 -5.02 -18.22
C ALA A 90 13.26 -5.90 -18.89
N GLY A 91 12.32 -6.47 -18.14
CA GLY A 91 11.32 -7.43 -18.62
C GLY A 91 9.97 -7.27 -17.93
N ALA A 92 8.99 -8.09 -18.30
CA ALA A 92 7.72 -8.11 -17.57
C ALA A 92 7.93 -8.87 -16.26
N HIS A 93 7.84 -8.19 -15.11
CA HIS A 93 7.75 -8.90 -13.82
C HIS A 93 6.36 -9.53 -13.71
N PRO A 94 6.25 -10.81 -13.31
CA PRO A 94 4.97 -11.44 -13.04
C PRO A 94 4.17 -10.67 -11.97
N TYR A 95 3.18 -9.89 -12.43
CA TYR A 95 2.08 -9.45 -11.59
C TYR A 95 1.35 -10.68 -11.06
N GLY A 96 1.46 -10.95 -9.75
CA GLY A 96 0.71 -12.02 -9.11
C GLY A 96 1.31 -12.57 -7.84
N VAL A 97 1.15 -13.89 -7.67
CA VAL A 97 1.57 -14.62 -6.47
C VAL A 97 2.69 -15.58 -6.86
N VAL A 98 3.89 -15.35 -6.34
CA VAL A 98 5.10 -16.11 -6.67
C VAL A 98 5.60 -16.83 -5.42
N PRO A 99 5.87 -18.15 -5.46
CA PRO A 99 6.46 -18.85 -4.30
C PRO A 99 7.81 -18.25 -3.91
N VAL A 100 8.04 -18.06 -2.61
CA VAL A 100 9.35 -17.60 -2.12
C VAL A 100 10.41 -18.66 -2.41
N GLY A 101 11.55 -18.24 -2.97
CA GLY A 101 12.67 -19.11 -3.30
C GLY A 101 12.66 -19.63 -4.74
N VAL A 102 11.58 -19.37 -5.49
CA VAL A 102 11.62 -19.41 -6.95
C VAL A 102 12.27 -18.11 -7.41
N THR A 103 13.31 -18.21 -8.24
CA THR A 103 13.98 -17.01 -8.76
C THR A 103 13.01 -16.26 -9.65
N ASP A 104 12.75 -15.02 -9.27
CA ASP A 104 12.12 -14.05 -10.13
C ASP A 104 13.24 -13.25 -10.80
N ASP A 105 13.69 -13.73 -11.95
CA ASP A 105 14.81 -13.13 -12.69
C ASP A 105 14.50 -11.71 -13.19
N HIS A 106 13.23 -11.27 -13.08
CA HIS A 106 12.76 -9.97 -13.54
C HIS A 106 12.59 -8.95 -12.41
N ALA A 107 12.30 -9.41 -11.19
CA ALA A 107 12.19 -8.55 -10.00
C ALA A 107 13.56 -8.11 -9.45
N LEU A 108 13.97 -6.88 -9.76
CA LEU A 108 15.17 -6.33 -9.14
C LEU A 108 14.83 -5.69 -7.80
N TYR A 109 15.48 -6.16 -6.74
CA TYR A 109 15.33 -5.57 -5.41
C TYR A 109 15.74 -4.10 -5.42
N HIS A 110 14.83 -3.23 -4.97
CA HIS A 110 15.13 -1.82 -4.75
C HIS A 110 15.61 -1.59 -3.32
N LYS A 111 16.74 -0.89 -3.16
CA LYS A 111 17.25 -0.55 -1.83
C LYS A 111 16.43 0.59 -1.23
N GLY A 112 15.63 0.27 -0.22
CA GLY A 112 14.83 1.22 0.53
C GLY A 112 13.33 1.00 0.34
N SER A 113 12.53 1.61 1.20
CA SER A 113 11.08 1.43 1.23
C SER A 113 10.31 2.64 0.69
N SER A 114 10.99 3.66 0.19
CA SER A 114 10.36 4.90 -0.28
C SER A 114 10.94 5.33 -1.61
N PHE A 115 10.10 5.81 -2.51
CA PHE A 115 10.52 6.25 -3.83
C PHE A 115 9.64 7.37 -4.37
N ARG A 116 10.16 8.11 -5.34
CA ARG A 116 9.50 9.26 -5.94
C ARG A 116 8.81 8.87 -7.24
N ILE A 117 7.56 9.30 -7.39
CA ILE A 117 6.81 9.21 -8.64
C ILE A 117 6.64 10.64 -9.19
N ARG A 118 7.03 10.85 -10.45
CA ARG A 118 6.84 12.14 -11.14
C ARG A 118 5.35 12.42 -11.36
N ALA A 119 4.99 13.67 -11.62
CA ALA A 119 3.61 14.01 -11.99
C ALA A 119 3.24 13.32 -13.31
N HIS A 120 2.02 12.80 -13.41
CA HIS A 120 1.47 12.13 -14.61
C HIS A 120 2.39 11.02 -15.13
N THR A 121 2.91 10.17 -14.24
CA THR A 121 3.84 9.10 -14.61
C THR A 121 3.50 7.83 -13.84
N LEU A 122 3.58 6.69 -14.53
CA LEU A 122 3.58 5.35 -13.96
C LEU A 122 4.91 5.06 -13.26
N SER A 123 4.87 4.44 -12.10
CA SER A 123 6.05 4.09 -11.33
C SER A 123 6.73 2.83 -11.87
N ASP A 124 8.03 2.88 -12.16
CA ASP A 124 8.84 1.69 -12.47
C ASP A 124 9.06 0.78 -11.24
N LEU A 125 8.52 1.17 -10.09
CA LEU A 125 8.62 0.49 -8.79
C LEU A 125 7.25 0.19 -8.20
N TYR A 126 7.13 -0.95 -7.52
CA TYR A 126 5.94 -1.32 -6.75
C TYR A 126 6.33 -2.14 -5.52
N TYR A 127 5.34 -2.33 -4.66
CA TYR A 127 5.49 -3.10 -3.43
C TYR A 127 5.07 -4.53 -3.66
N GLU A 128 5.73 -5.41 -2.92
CA GLU A 128 5.25 -6.77 -2.73
C GLU A 128 5.11 -7.10 -1.25
N ALA A 129 4.10 -7.88 -0.93
CA ALA A 129 3.89 -8.45 0.39
C ALA A 129 4.34 -9.91 0.42
N ARG A 130 5.16 -10.28 1.41
CA ARG A 130 5.43 -11.69 1.70
C ARG A 130 4.28 -12.22 2.53
N ILE A 131 3.59 -13.23 2.02
CA ILE A 131 2.44 -13.85 2.66
C ILE A 131 2.80 -15.27 3.06
N LYS A 132 2.64 -15.59 4.35
CA LYS A 132 2.64 -16.96 4.85
C LYS A 132 1.23 -17.52 4.89
N VAL A 133 1.04 -18.71 4.32
CA VAL A 133 -0.21 -19.46 4.46
C VAL A 133 -0.19 -20.18 5.80
N THR A 134 -1.11 -19.82 6.69
CA THR A 134 -1.17 -20.32 8.07
C THR A 134 -2.27 -21.36 8.28
N GLY A 135 -3.21 -21.50 7.34
CA GLY A 135 -4.30 -22.45 7.42
C GLY A 135 -5.26 -22.34 6.24
N ALA A 136 -6.52 -22.73 6.45
CA ALA A 136 -7.56 -22.60 5.44
C ALA A 136 -7.80 -21.13 5.07
N VAL A 137 -7.65 -20.80 3.78
CA VAL A 137 -7.82 -19.44 3.26
C VAL A 137 -9.30 -19.14 3.07
N ARG A 138 -9.82 -18.12 3.78
CA ARG A 138 -11.25 -17.76 3.78
C ARG A 138 -11.46 -16.33 3.32
N GLY A 139 -11.23 -16.08 2.03
CA GLY A 139 -11.39 -14.78 1.40
C GLY A 139 -10.24 -14.46 0.45
N ASP A 140 -10.26 -13.24 -0.06
CA ASP A 140 -9.24 -12.70 -0.95
C ASP A 140 -8.47 -11.59 -0.21
N LEU A 141 -7.21 -11.36 -0.58
CA LEU A 141 -6.49 -10.17 -0.15
C LEU A 141 -7.15 -8.98 -0.84
N THR A 142 -7.52 -7.94 -0.11
CA THR A 142 -8.15 -6.74 -0.70
C THR A 142 -7.60 -5.47 -0.06
N THR A 143 -7.81 -4.36 -0.75
CA THR A 143 -7.43 -3.00 -0.32
C THR A 143 -5.96 -2.84 0.04
N CYS A 144 -5.24 -2.13 -0.82
CA CYS A 144 -3.87 -1.74 -0.62
C CYS A 144 -3.83 -0.27 -0.20
N ARG A 145 -3.23 0.00 0.97
CA ARG A 145 -3.02 1.36 1.47
C ARG A 145 -1.62 1.82 1.17
N TYR A 146 -1.52 2.95 0.49
CA TYR A 146 -0.28 3.65 0.25
C TYR A 146 -0.24 4.92 1.08
N THR A 147 0.85 5.10 1.81
CA THR A 147 1.15 6.39 2.46
C THR A 147 2.12 7.13 1.56
N TYR A 148 1.78 8.35 1.17
CA TYR A 148 2.65 9.19 0.33
C TYR A 148 2.70 10.62 0.82
N ARG A 149 3.80 11.30 0.50
CA ARG A 149 4.00 12.72 0.78
C ARG A 149 3.98 13.51 -0.53
N GLN A 150 3.19 14.58 -0.56
CA GLN A 150 3.19 15.55 -1.65
C GLN A 150 3.33 16.96 -1.06
N GLY A 151 4.45 17.62 -1.35
CA GLY A 151 4.84 18.83 -0.63
C GLY A 151 5.13 18.53 0.85
N SER A 152 4.52 19.29 1.76
CA SER A 152 4.62 19.10 3.21
C SER A 152 3.55 18.16 3.79
N THR A 153 2.57 17.75 2.98
CA THR A 153 1.42 16.97 3.45
C THR A 153 1.62 15.49 3.19
N THR A 154 1.31 14.66 4.19
CA THR A 154 1.25 13.21 4.08
C THR A 154 -0.20 12.78 3.93
N TYR A 155 -0.44 11.86 3.00
CA TYR A 155 -1.74 11.31 2.66
C TYR A 155 -1.73 9.80 2.84
N ASN A 156 -2.90 9.24 3.15
CA ASN A 156 -3.16 7.81 3.06
C ASN A 156 -4.21 7.58 1.98
N GLN A 157 -3.92 6.70 1.03
CA GLN A 157 -4.85 6.37 -0.03
C GLN A 157 -5.01 4.87 -0.16
N ASP A 158 -6.26 4.43 -0.22
CA ASP A 158 -6.63 3.05 -0.45
C ASP A 158 -6.91 2.84 -1.95
N ILE A 159 -6.32 1.79 -2.50
CA ILE A 159 -6.48 1.34 -3.88
C ILE A 159 -6.89 -0.14 -3.85
N GLY A 160 -7.80 -0.56 -4.72
CA GLY A 160 -8.16 -1.99 -4.85
C GLY A 160 -6.94 -2.83 -5.24
N CYS A 161 -6.79 -4.03 -4.65
CA CYS A 161 -5.70 -4.95 -4.95
C CYS A 161 -6.09 -6.41 -4.75
N ASP A 162 -7.29 -6.74 -5.22
CA ASP A 162 -7.92 -8.03 -5.10
C ASP A 162 -7.02 -9.16 -5.63
N THR A 163 -6.47 -9.94 -4.71
CA THR A 163 -5.59 -11.08 -5.03
C THR A 163 -6.17 -12.34 -4.41
N ARG A 164 -6.39 -13.37 -5.24
CA ARG A 164 -6.97 -14.63 -4.80
C ARG A 164 -5.89 -15.67 -4.48
N ILE A 165 -5.86 -16.13 -3.24
CA ILE A 165 -4.99 -17.23 -2.83
C ILE A 165 -5.86 -18.42 -2.46
N ARG A 166 -5.59 -19.59 -3.06
CA ARG A 166 -6.29 -20.85 -2.77
C ARG A 166 -5.31 -21.98 -2.51
N LEU A 167 -5.73 -22.90 -1.66
CA LEU A 167 -4.98 -24.11 -1.37
C LEU A 167 -5.18 -25.11 -2.52
N GLY A 168 -4.11 -25.78 -2.92
CA GLY A 168 -4.17 -26.83 -3.94
C GLY A 168 -2.92 -27.69 -3.95
N ARG A 169 -2.87 -28.65 -4.88
CA ARG A 169 -1.67 -29.48 -5.08
C ARG A 169 -0.52 -28.60 -5.57
N PRO A 170 0.74 -28.89 -5.21
CA PRO A 170 1.89 -28.25 -5.86
C PRO A 170 1.80 -28.33 -7.37
N VAL A 171 2.41 -27.35 -8.05
CA VAL A 171 2.76 -27.50 -9.47
C VAL A 171 4.12 -28.21 -9.49
N ASP A 172 4.18 -29.36 -10.16
CA ASP A 172 5.39 -30.17 -10.33
C ASP A 172 6.39 -29.53 -11.31
#